data_AF-A0A2V6R3J5-F1
#
_entry.id   AF-A0A2V6R3J5-F1
#
_cell.length_a   1.000
_cell.length_b   1.000
_cell.length_c   1.000
_cell.angle_alpha   90.00
_cell.angle_beta   90.00
_cell.angle_gamma   90.00
#
_symmetry.space_group_name_H-M   'P 1'
#
loop_
_entity.id
_entity.type
_entity.pdbx_description
1 polymer ?
#
loop_
_entity_poly.entity_id
_entity_poly.type
_entity_poly.pdbx_seq_one_letter_code
_entity_poly.pdbx_strand_id
1 'polypeptide(L)'
;PIVLTCSDGTASTLATATLGRLGYGAARVLEGGTRAWAEAGLPLERGATRLLDEADDVVAKPYDRGREAMVKYLRWEEALDGEGRSPYALQ
;
A
#
# COMPACT_ATOMS: atom_id res chain seq x y z
N PRO A 1 13.75 15.97 11.70
CA PRO A 1 13.33 16.42 10.35
C PRO A 1 12.52 15.31 9.68
N ILE A 2 11.40 15.62 9.02
CA ILE A 2 10.55 14.62 8.35
C ILE A 2 10.79 14.70 6.84
N VAL A 3 11.18 13.59 6.24
CA VAL A 3 11.38 13.46 4.79
C VAL A 3 10.46 12.36 4.27
N LEU A 4 9.68 12.66 3.24
CA LEU A 4 8.75 11.74 2.61
C LEU A 4 9.34 11.27 1.28
N THR A 5 9.11 10.01 0.96
CA THR A 5 9.46 9.42 -0.33
C THR A 5 8.38 8.45 -0.80
N CYS A 6 8.32 8.25 -2.11
CA CYS A 6 7.57 7.21 -2.81
C CYS A 6 8.42 6.77 -4.00
N SER A 7 7.85 6.06 -4.98
CA SER A 7 8.61 5.62 -6.15
C SER A 7 9.29 6.79 -6.89
N ASP A 8 8.58 7.91 -7.10
CA ASP A 8 8.98 9.01 -7.99
C ASP A 8 8.86 10.43 -7.38
N GLY A 9 8.32 10.55 -6.17
CA GLY A 9 8.06 11.82 -5.47
C GLY A 9 6.65 12.41 -5.63
N THR A 10 5.81 11.87 -6.52
CA THR A 10 4.46 12.42 -6.80
C THR A 10 3.55 12.30 -5.57
N ALA A 11 3.40 11.10 -5.02
CA ALA A 11 2.55 10.87 -3.85
C ALA A 11 3.09 11.58 -2.59
N SER A 12 4.41 11.60 -2.43
CA SER A 12 5.06 12.30 -1.30
C SER A 12 4.82 13.80 -1.29
N THR A 13 4.68 14.42 -2.46
CA THR A 13 4.36 15.85 -2.58
C THR A 13 2.96 16.15 -2.03
N LEU A 14 1.98 15.32 -2.39
CA LEU A 14 0.61 15.43 -1.87
C LEU A 14 0.57 15.17 -0.35
N ALA A 15 1.28 14.14 0.12
CA ALA A 15 1.37 13.83 1.53
C ALA A 15 2.04 14.96 2.34
N THR A 16 3.06 15.61 1.79
CA THR A 16 3.74 16.76 2.43
C THR A 16 2.79 17.95 2.58
N ALA A 17 1.94 18.22 1.59
CA ALA A 17 0.92 19.27 1.70
C ALA A 17 -0.09 18.96 2.82
N THR A 18 -0.49 17.69 2.96
CA THR A 18 -1.34 17.24 4.07
C THR A 18 -0.64 17.40 5.42
N LEU A 19 0.63 17.00 5.53
CA LEU A 19 1.43 17.19 6.74
C LEU A 19 1.58 18.67 7.12
N GLY A 20 1.72 19.57 6.14
CA GLY A 20 1.72 21.01 6.38
C GLY A 20 0.44 21.49 7.05
N ARG A 21 -0.73 21.01 6.59
CA ARG A 21 -2.05 21.31 7.20
C ARG A 21 -2.20 20.74 8.62
N LEU A 22 -1.48 19.67 8.93
CA LEU A 22 -1.44 19.04 10.26
C LEU A 22 -0.40 19.67 11.20
N GLY A 23 0.31 20.72 10.78
CA GLY A 23 1.30 21.44 11.60
C GLY A 23 2.75 21.02 11.40
N TYR A 24 3.02 20.04 10.52
CA TYR A 24 4.37 19.59 10.18
C TYR A 24 5.00 20.45 9.06
N GLY A 25 5.09 21.77 9.26
CA GLY A 25 5.61 22.71 8.25
C GLY A 25 7.09 22.49 7.85
N ALA A 26 7.83 21.71 8.64
CA ALA A 26 9.20 21.32 8.34
C ALA A 26 9.32 20.02 7.51
N ALA A 27 8.21 19.41 7.09
CA ALA A 27 8.25 18.24 6.22
C ALA A 27 8.85 18.58 4.84
N ARG A 28 9.58 17.62 4.27
CA ARG A 28 10.26 17.74 2.97
C ARG A 28 10.00 16.49 2.13
N VAL A 29 10.17 16.61 0.82
CA VAL A 29 10.08 15.49 -0.13
C VAL A 29 11.48 15.15 -0.63
N LEU A 30 11.78 13.86 -0.78
CA LEU A 30 12.94 13.41 -1.53
C LEU A 30 12.71 13.61 -3.02
N GLU A 31 13.48 14.51 -3.65
CA GLU A 31 13.38 14.80 -5.08
C GLU A 31 13.61 13.54 -5.92
N GLY A 32 12.69 13.23 -6.83
CA GLY A 32 12.72 12.02 -7.66
C GLY A 32 12.42 10.70 -6.94
N GLY A 33 12.12 10.75 -5.64
CA GLY A 33 11.74 9.60 -4.83
C GLY A 33 12.84 8.55 -4.66
N THR A 34 12.43 7.34 -4.28
CA THR A 34 13.34 6.21 -4.05
C THR A 34 14.03 5.77 -5.34
N ARG A 35 13.45 6.05 -6.51
CA ARG A 35 14.09 5.80 -7.81
C ARG A 35 15.34 6.65 -8.00
N ALA A 36 15.26 7.97 -7.81
CA ALA A 36 16.43 8.85 -7.93
C ALA A 36 17.52 8.50 -6.91
N TRP A 37 17.13 8.10 -5.69
CA TRP A 37 18.06 7.58 -4.69
C TRP A 37 18.84 6.35 -5.18
N ALA A 38 18.13 5.39 -5.78
CA ALA A 38 18.73 4.19 -6.34
C ALA A 38 19.65 4.51 -7.54
N GLU A 39 19.22 5.41 -8.42
CA GLU A 39 20.00 5.87 -9.60
C GLU A 39 21.27 6.61 -9.18
N ALA A 40 21.26 7.28 -8.02
CA ALA A 40 22.44 7.88 -7.42
C ALA A 40 23.43 6.86 -6.80
N GLY A 41 23.14 5.55 -6.89
CA GLY A 41 24.00 4.49 -6.35
C GLY A 41 23.98 4.38 -4.82
N LEU A 42 22.99 4.99 -4.16
CA LEU A 42 22.86 4.97 -2.72
C LEU A 42 22.23 3.64 -2.24
N PRO A 43 22.57 3.17 -1.03
CA PRO A 43 22.10 1.87 -0.54
C PRO A 43 20.59 1.83 -0.33
N LEU A 44 20.00 0.66 -0.59
CA LEU A 44 18.59 0.36 -0.31
C LEU A 44 18.46 -0.88 0.56
N GLU A 45 17.54 -0.82 1.51
CA GLU A 45 17.05 -1.97 2.24
C GLU A 45 15.85 -2.60 1.50
N ARG A 46 15.65 -3.91 1.62
CA ARG A 46 14.57 -4.64 0.96
C ARG A 46 13.82 -5.52 1.96
N GLY A 47 12.52 -5.72 1.68
CA GLY A 47 11.63 -6.50 2.54
C GLY A 47 10.87 -5.64 3.55
N ALA A 48 9.92 -6.26 4.24
CA ALA A 48 9.06 -5.65 5.25
C ALA A 48 9.77 -5.56 6.62
N THR A 49 10.89 -4.83 6.68
CA THR A 49 11.76 -4.83 7.86
C THR A 49 11.36 -3.81 8.93
N ARG A 50 10.69 -2.72 8.54
CA ARG A 50 10.30 -1.60 9.42
C ARG A 50 8.94 -1.01 9.02
N LEU A 51 7.91 -1.84 8.98
CA LEU A 51 6.54 -1.38 8.76
C LEU A 51 5.99 -0.67 10.02
N LEU A 52 5.21 0.38 9.81
CA LEU A 52 4.53 1.08 10.91
C LEU A 52 3.26 0.32 11.37
N ASP A 53 2.62 -0.38 10.44
CA ASP A 53 1.40 -1.17 10.65
C ASP A 53 1.41 -2.40 9.72
N GLU A 54 0.36 -3.22 9.78
CA GLU A 54 0.15 -4.35 8.87
C GLU A 54 0.10 -3.91 7.40
N ALA A 55 0.62 -4.74 6.49
CA ALA A 55 0.64 -4.46 5.04
C ALA A 55 -0.69 -4.87 4.39
N ASP A 56 -1.76 -4.13 4.70
CA ASP A 56 -3.13 -4.40 4.27
C ASP A 56 -3.63 -3.49 3.12
N ASP A 57 -2.73 -2.71 2.51
CA ASP A 57 -3.01 -1.75 1.44
C ASP A 57 -3.27 -2.40 0.07
N VAL A 58 -3.12 -3.72 -0.03
CA VAL A 58 -3.32 -4.50 -1.26
C VAL A 58 -4.29 -5.65 -1.02
N VAL A 59 -5.39 -5.68 -1.77
CA VAL A 59 -6.29 -6.83 -1.81
C VAL A 59 -5.69 -7.92 -2.70
N ALA A 60 -5.09 -8.93 -2.08
CA ALA A 60 -4.52 -10.07 -2.79
C ALA A 60 -5.60 -10.88 -3.51
N LYS A 61 -5.39 -11.12 -4.81
CA LYS A 61 -6.39 -11.84 -5.60
C LYS A 61 -6.46 -13.30 -5.15
N PRO A 62 -7.65 -13.93 -5.18
CA PRO A 62 -7.82 -15.30 -4.69
C PRO A 62 -6.90 -16.33 -5.38
N TYR A 63 -6.65 -16.17 -6.69
CA TYR A 63 -5.77 -17.08 -7.43
C TYR A 63 -4.28 -16.89 -7.13
N ASP A 64 -3.87 -15.73 -6.62
CA ASP A 64 -2.50 -15.51 -6.11
C ASP A 64 -2.29 -16.23 -4.77
N ARG A 65 -3.38 -16.61 -4.09
CA ARG A 65 -3.40 -17.33 -2.80
C ARG A 65 -3.67 -18.84 -2.93
N GLY A 66 -3.71 -19.36 -4.17
CA GLY A 66 -3.88 -20.78 -4.48
C GLY A 66 -5.32 -21.27 -4.55
N ARG A 67 -5.49 -22.55 -4.88
CA ARG A 67 -6.80 -23.15 -5.21
C ARG A 67 -7.83 -23.05 -4.10
N GLU A 68 -7.42 -23.20 -2.83
CA GLU A 68 -8.36 -23.14 -1.71
C GLU A 68 -8.97 -21.74 -1.58
N ALA A 69 -8.16 -20.69 -1.65
CA ALA A 69 -8.63 -19.31 -1.62
C ALA A 69 -9.56 -19.00 -2.80
N MET A 70 -9.25 -19.52 -4.00
CA MET A 70 -10.13 -19.43 -5.15
C MET A 70 -11.48 -20.12 -4.91
N VAL A 71 -11.51 -21.32 -4.33
CA VAL A 71 -12.77 -22.01 -4.00
C VAL A 71 -13.57 -21.23 -2.95
N LYS A 72 -12.93 -20.64 -1.94
CA LYS A 72 -13.59 -19.79 -0.95
C LYS A 72 -14.21 -18.55 -1.61
N TYR A 73 -13.47 -17.89 -2.49
CA TYR A 73 -13.96 -16.74 -3.25
C TYR A 73 -15.15 -17.08 -4.15
N LEU A 74 -15.07 -18.18 -4.91
CA LEU A 74 -16.17 -18.60 -5.78
C LEU A 74 -17.43 -18.95 -4.99
N ARG A 75 -17.29 -19.65 -3.85
CA ARG A 75 -18.43 -19.92 -2.96
C ARG A 75 -19.05 -18.65 -2.41
N TRP A 76 -18.22 -17.67 -2.05
CA TRP A 76 -18.68 -16.36 -1.62
C TRP A 76 -19.50 -15.68 -2.72
N GLU A 77 -18.97 -15.66 -3.95
CA GLU A 77 -19.56 -15.01 -5.12
C GLU A 77 -20.88 -15.67 -5.55
N GLU A 78 -20.94 -17.00 -5.62
CA GLU A 78 -22.16 -17.75 -5.97
C GLU A 78 -23.31 -17.54 -4.99
N ALA A 79 -23.01 -17.20 -3.73
CA ALA A 79 -24.00 -16.98 -2.68
C ALA A 79 -24.28 -15.49 -2.41
N LEU A 80 -23.80 -14.58 -3.27
CA LEU A 80 -24.13 -13.16 -3.18
C LEU A 80 -25.60 -12.92 -3.46
N ASP A 81 -26.28 -12.23 -2.55
CA ASP A 81 -27.63 -11.71 -2.75
C ASP A 81 -27.64 -10.40 -3.57
N GLY A 82 -28.85 -9.87 -3.82
CA GLY A 82 -29.02 -8.62 -4.58
C GLY A 82 -28.47 -7.39 -3.87
N GLU A 83 -28.19 -7.49 -2.57
CA GLU A 83 -27.62 -6.46 -1.71
C GLU A 83 -26.10 -6.59 -1.55
N GLY A 84 -25.48 -7.57 -2.21
CA GLY A 84 -24.03 -7.80 -2.19
C GLY A 84 -23.53 -8.47 -0.89
N ARG A 85 -24.39 -9.20 -0.19
CA ARG A 85 -24.04 -9.93 1.03
C ARG A 85 -23.93 -11.41 0.73
N SER A 86 -22.97 -12.08 1.37
CA SER A 86 -22.78 -13.52 1.27
C SER A 86 -22.73 -14.10 2.68
N PRO A 87 -23.31 -15.29 2.92
CA PRO A 87 -23.18 -15.99 4.21
C PRO A 87 -21.76 -16.52 4.44
N TYR A 88 -20.92 -16.56 3.41
CA TYR A 88 -19.52 -16.95 3.50
C TYR A 88 -18.63 -15.72 3.71
N ALA A 89 -17.54 -15.86 4.47
CA ALA A 89 -16.57 -14.78 4.64
C ALA A 89 -15.43 -14.89 3.60
N LEU A 90 -15.00 -13.74 3.08
CA LEU A 90 -13.73 -13.61 2.36
C LEU A 90 -12.61 -13.55 3.42
N GLN A 91 -11.93 -14.67 3.67
CA GLN A 91 -10.65 -14.66 4.37
C GLN A 91 -9.54 -14.21 3.42
#